data_AF-A0A7C3PVS0-F1
#
_entry.id   AF-A0A7C3PVS0-F1
#
_cell.length_a   1.000
_cell.length_b   1.000
_cell.length_c   1.000
_cell.angle_alpha   90.00
_cell.angle_beta   90.00
_cell.angle_gamma   90.00
#
_symmetry.space_group_name_H-M   'P 1'
#
loop_
_entity.id
_entity.type
_entity.pdbx_description
1 polymer ?
#
loop_
_entity_poly.entity_id
_entity_poly.type
_entity_poly.pdbx_seq_one_letter_code
_entity_poly.pdbx_strand_id
1 'polypeptide(L)' 'PLKRPAEQTQVAATTMYLISDLGHGVTGEVICVDSGYHMMGL' A
#
# COMPACT_ATOMS: atom_id res chain seq x y z
N PRO A 1 1.21 -13.67 2.08
CA PRO A 1 0.62 -12.91 0.94
C PRO A 1 -0.81 -13.34 0.65
N LEU A 2 -1.64 -12.41 0.19
CA LEU A 2 -3.10 -12.56 0.02
C LEU A 2 -3.52 -13.56 -1.07
N LYS A 3 -2.58 -14.31 -1.66
CA LYS A 3 -2.78 -15.34 -2.71
C LYS A 3 -3.58 -14.82 -3.91
N ARG A 4 -3.48 -13.52 -4.18
CA ARG A 4 -4.08 -12.83 -5.32
C ARG A 4 -3.21 -11.64 -5.73
N PRO A 5 -3.24 -11.23 -7.00
CA PRO A 5 -2.59 -10.00 -7.43
C PRO A 5 -3.17 -8.78 -6.70
N ALA A 6 -2.34 -7.75 -6.55
CA ALA A 6 -2.82 -6.44 -6.15
C ALA A 6 -3.51 -5.78 -7.36
N GLU A 7 -4.63 -5.12 -7.09
CA GLU A 7 -5.40 -4.39 -8.10
C GLU A 7 -5.04 -2.90 -8.09
N GLN A 8 -5.17 -2.23 -9.23
CA GLN A 8 -4.91 -0.78 -9.33
C GLN A 8 -5.78 0.03 -8.36
N THR A 9 -7.01 -0.41 -8.11
CA THR A 9 -7.93 0.24 -7.17
C THR A 9 -7.40 0.23 -5.73
N GLN A 10 -6.62 -0.79 -5.35
CA GLN A 10 -6.00 -0.86 -4.03
C GLN A 10 -4.84 0.13 -3.91
N VAL A 11 -4.04 0.28 -4.97
CA VAL A 11 -2.97 1.29 -5.04
C VAL A 11 -3.56 2.70 -4.98
N ALA A 12 -4.63 2.94 -5.73
CA ALA A 12 -5.33 4.22 -5.71
C ALA A 12 -5.94 4.51 -4.33
N ALA A 13 -6.55 3.53 -3.67
CA ALA A 13 -7.09 3.69 -2.32
C ALA A 13 -6.02 4.05 -1.29
N THR A 14 -4.86 3.38 -1.32
CA THR A 14 -3.73 3.75 -0.45
C THR A 14 -3.18 5.14 -0.78
N THR A 15 -3.15 5.51 -2.07
CA THR A 15 -2.77 6.86 -2.49
C THR A 15 -3.75 7.90 -1.92
N MET A 16 -5.06 7.66 -2.04
CA MET A 16 -6.10 8.52 -1.48
C MET A 16 -5.97 8.68 0.04
N TYR A 17 -5.64 7.60 0.76
CA TYR A 17 -5.31 7.67 2.18
C TYR A 17 -4.13 8.62 2.43
N LEU A 18 -3.00 8.42 1.73
CA LEU A 18 -1.77 9.18 1.94
C LEU A 18 -1.92 10.69 1.63
N ILE A 19 -2.70 11.05 0.62
CA ILE A 19 -2.90 12.46 0.24
C ILE A 19 -4.02 13.15 1.03
N SER A 20 -4.81 12.39 1.80
CA SER A 20 -5.89 12.93 2.62
C SER A 20 -5.41 13.35 4.01
N ASP A 21 -6.28 14.03 4.76
CA ASP A 21 -6.04 14.35 6.17
C ASP A 21 -5.83 13.09 7.04
N LEU A 22 -6.26 11.90 6.60
CA LEU A 22 -6.01 10.65 7.31
C LEU A 22 -4.52 10.25 7.28
N GLY A 23 -3.77 10.75 6.30
CA GLY A 23 -2.33 10.51 6.13
C GLY A 23 -1.43 11.53 6.83
N HIS A 24 -1.96 12.55 7.53
CA HIS A 24 -1.18 13.69 8.04
C HIS A 24 0.00 13.33 8.96
N GLY A 25 -0.03 12.15 9.59
CA GLY A 25 1.05 11.64 10.45
C GLY A 25 2.04 10.71 9.77
N VAL A 26 1.87 10.41 8.47
CA VAL A 26 2.70 9.45 7.72
C VAL A 26 3.68 10.21 6.84
N THR A 27 4.97 10.08 7.11
CA THR A 27 6.04 10.77 6.39
C THR A 27 7.30 9.91 6.34
N GLY A 28 8.06 9.98 5.25
CA GLY A 28 9.30 9.21 5.08
C GLY A 28 9.12 7.71 4.84
N GLU A 29 7.88 7.23 4.71
CA GLU A 29 7.56 5.80 4.62
C GLU A 29 7.38 5.30 3.18
N VAL A 30 7.68 4.02 2.97
CA VAL A 30 7.39 3.27 1.74
C VAL A 30 6.28 2.25 2.02
N ILE A 31 5.05 2.58 1.65
CA ILE A 31 3.91 1.67 1.84
C ILE A 31 3.81 0.70 0.67
N CYS A 32 4.05 -0.58 0.93
CA CYS A 32 3.92 -1.63 -0.07
C CYS A 32 2.46 -2.06 -0.28
N VAL A 33 1.97 -1.92 -1.51
CA VAL A 33 0.63 -2.35 -1.94
C VAL A 33 0.76 -3.48 -2.96
N ASP A 34 1.12 -4.66 -2.47
CA ASP A 34 1.56 -5.78 -3.31
C ASP A 34 0.99 -7.13 -2.85
N SER A 35 -0.12 -7.09 -2.11
CA SER A 35 -0.71 -8.28 -1.49
C SER A 35 0.25 -9.04 -0.55
N GLY A 36 1.24 -8.34 0.01
CA GLY A 36 2.22 -8.89 0.96
C GLY A 36 3.29 -9.75 0.27
N TYR A 37 3.63 -9.42 -0.98
CA TYR A 37 4.65 -10.11 -1.75
C TYR A 37 6.07 -9.79 -1.26
N HIS A 38 6.39 -8.51 -0.98
CA HIS A 38 7.71 -8.03 -0.52
C HIS A 38 8.20 -8.65 0.79
N MET A 39 7.29 -9.18 1.62
CA MET A 39 7.65 -9.89 2.85
C MET A 39 8.07 -11.35 2.59
N MET A 40 7.78 -11.90 1.41
CA MET A 40 8.30 -13.20 1.03
C MET A 40 9.76 -12.98 0.66
N GLY A 41 10.69 -13.64 1.37
CA GLY A 41 12.14 -13.49 1.17
C GLY A 41 12.66 -14.11 -0.13
N LEU A 42 12.01 -13.77 -1.24
CA LEU A 42 12.38 -14.08 -2.61
C LEU A 42 13.19 -12.93 -3.23
#